data_AF-A0A1H7QRA3-F1
#
_entry.id   AF-A0A1H7QRA3-F1
#
_cell.length_a   1.000
_cell.length_b   1.000
_cell.length_c   1.000
_cell.angle_alpha   90.00
_cell.angle_beta   90.00
_cell.angle_gamma   90.00
#
_symmetry.space_group_name_H-M   'P 1'
#
loop_
_entity.id
_entity.type
_entity.pdbx_description
1 polymer ?
#
loop_
_entity_poly.entity_id
_entity_poly.type
_entity_poly.pdbx_seq_one_letter_code
_entity_poly.pdbx_strand_id
1 'polypeptide(L)'
;MRRNPASDHLGSSPTTTPTLITSAAAILGAVLAGCSAAPSQPAPESPPTPVTSVSTSATRAALNSRAQAAEQVQQALGARITLDEERYGSGTGSPCSTSSATLFTARCGQVAAAVDTDAALALSAIKGRVGFATLSRTARALLVDARSYRNLGCDGNPAADATRHACLAPSAALAQAFPDLRDGINLALRGQ
;
A
#
# COMPACT_ATOMS: atom_id res chain seq x y z
N MET A 1 46.67 1.03 35.33
CA MET A 1 46.99 2.33 34.69
C MET A 1 45.86 2.63 33.71
N ARG A 2 44.90 3.44 34.13
CA ARG A 2 44.72 4.89 33.86
C ARG A 2 43.81 5.11 32.63
N ARG A 3 42.67 5.76 32.92
CA ARG A 3 41.61 6.25 32.04
C ARG A 3 42.15 7.28 31.03
N ASN A 4 41.53 7.39 29.86
CA ASN A 4 40.67 8.56 29.59
C ASN A 4 39.80 8.41 28.33
N PRO A 5 38.51 8.81 28.41
CA PRO A 5 37.62 9.08 27.30
C PRO A 5 37.73 10.55 26.85
N ALA A 6 37.37 10.83 25.60
CA ALA A 6 37.09 12.18 25.12
C ALA A 6 35.76 12.17 24.37
N SER A 7 34.73 12.67 25.05
CA SER A 7 33.62 13.37 24.42
C SER A 7 34.08 14.79 24.14
N ASP A 8 33.70 15.39 23.01
CA ASP A 8 33.08 16.73 23.03
C ASP A 8 32.64 17.25 21.66
N HIS A 9 31.60 18.10 21.73
CA HIS A 9 31.13 19.12 20.78
C HIS A 9 30.05 18.80 19.74
N LEU A 10 28.80 18.93 20.20
CA LEU A 10 27.84 20.00 19.85
C LEU A 10 28.06 20.75 18.51
N GLY A 11 27.01 20.78 17.67
CA GLY A 11 26.95 21.66 16.50
C GLY A 11 25.56 21.72 15.82
N SER A 12 24.63 22.43 16.46
CA SER A 12 23.57 23.31 15.91
C SER A 12 22.77 22.94 14.63
N SER A 13 21.45 22.79 14.82
CA SER A 13 20.38 23.18 13.86
C SER A 13 20.43 24.71 13.59
N PRO A 14 19.89 25.30 12.49
CA PRO A 14 18.49 25.15 12.01
C PRO A 14 18.37 25.12 10.46
N THR A 15 17.21 24.83 9.87
CA THR A 15 16.40 25.86 9.19
C THR A 15 15.02 25.29 8.85
N THR A 16 14.01 25.86 9.50
CA THR A 16 12.60 25.78 9.12
C THR A 16 12.37 26.71 7.93
N THR A 17 11.63 26.26 6.92
CA THR A 17 10.89 27.20 6.06
C THR A 17 9.52 26.58 5.73
N PRO A 18 8.43 27.22 6.16
CA PRO A 18 7.08 26.85 5.72
C PRO A 18 6.77 27.53 4.39
N THR A 19 6.32 26.77 3.40
CA THR A 19 5.68 27.34 2.20
C THR A 19 4.17 27.15 2.36
N LEU A 20 3.50 28.26 2.63
CA LEU A 20 2.05 28.44 2.57
C LEU A 20 1.61 28.67 1.12
N ILE A 21 0.27 28.65 0.96
CA ILE A 21 -0.56 29.21 -0.15
C ILE A 21 -0.55 28.30 -1.40
N THR A 22 -1.68 27.86 -1.99
CA THR A 22 -2.90 28.62 -2.30
C THR A 22 -4.09 27.70 -2.58
N SER A 23 -5.23 27.97 -1.95
CA SER A 23 -6.56 27.46 -2.34
C SER A 23 -7.03 28.15 -3.62
N ALA A 24 -7.54 27.39 -4.59
CA ALA A 24 -8.36 27.95 -5.66
C ALA A 24 -9.55 27.01 -5.94
N ALA A 25 -10.70 27.42 -5.41
CA ALA A 25 -12.00 26.95 -5.85
C ALA A 25 -12.32 27.59 -7.21
N ALA A 26 -12.74 26.79 -8.18
CA ALA A 26 -13.39 27.27 -9.39
C ALA A 26 -14.74 26.54 -9.53
N ILE A 27 -15.79 27.23 -9.10
CA ILE A 27 -17.18 26.96 -9.45
C ILE A 27 -17.51 27.95 -10.56
N LEU A 28 -17.93 27.46 -11.73
CA LEU A 28 -18.72 28.14 -12.78
C LEU A 28 -18.83 27.09 -13.91
N GLY A 29 -19.97 26.62 -14.40
CA GLY A 29 -21.26 27.26 -14.59
C GLY A 29 -21.47 27.45 -16.10
N ALA A 30 -22.27 26.62 -16.76
CA ALA A 30 -22.93 26.95 -18.04
C ALA A 30 -24.04 25.93 -18.37
N VAL A 31 -25.26 26.45 -18.37
CA VAL A 31 -26.51 25.83 -18.81
C VAL A 31 -26.71 26.22 -20.28
N LEU A 32 -26.93 25.26 -21.18
CA LEU A 32 -27.62 25.47 -22.47
C LEU A 32 -28.30 24.14 -22.84
N ALA A 33 -29.61 24.02 -22.67
CA ALA A 33 -30.65 24.45 -23.63
C ALA A 33 -30.82 23.46 -24.80
N GLY A 34 -31.70 22.47 -24.60
CA GLY A 34 -32.33 21.70 -25.66
C GLY A 34 -33.83 21.96 -25.64
N CYS A 35 -34.27 22.88 -26.50
CA CYS A 35 -35.67 23.20 -26.77
C CYS A 35 -36.39 22.02 -27.43
N SER A 36 -37.62 21.76 -27.01
CA SER A 36 -38.74 21.47 -27.91
C SER A 36 -40.04 21.76 -27.17
N ALA A 37 -40.70 22.84 -27.58
CA ALA A 37 -42.06 23.19 -27.16
C ALA A 37 -43.08 22.50 -28.09
N ALA A 38 -44.14 21.92 -27.52
CA ALA A 38 -45.52 21.87 -28.04
C ALA A 38 -46.42 21.11 -27.02
N PRO A 39 -47.76 21.22 -27.07
CA PRO A 39 -48.59 22.07 -26.23
C PRO A 39 -49.35 21.31 -25.12
N SER A 40 -49.89 22.08 -24.19
CA SER A 40 -50.67 21.65 -23.02
C SER A 40 -51.95 20.88 -23.37
N GLN A 41 -52.17 19.74 -22.71
CA GLN A 41 -53.51 19.16 -22.46
C GLN A 41 -53.66 18.91 -20.95
N PRO A 42 -54.85 19.14 -20.36
CA PRO A 42 -55.06 19.04 -18.91
C PRO A 42 -55.43 17.61 -18.47
N ALA A 43 -54.72 17.13 -17.42
CA ALA A 43 -55.08 16.14 -16.37
C ALA A 43 -55.57 14.72 -16.81
N PRO A 44 -55.17 13.62 -16.11
CA PRO A 44 -55.47 13.43 -14.68
C PRO A 44 -54.28 12.97 -13.82
N GLU A 45 -54.40 13.23 -12.52
CA GLU A 45 -53.52 12.78 -11.44
C GLU A 45 -53.01 11.34 -11.63
N SER A 46 -51.68 11.21 -11.76
CA SER A 46 -50.96 9.98 -11.43
C SER A 46 -50.16 10.24 -10.16
N PRO A 47 -50.21 9.34 -9.16
CA PRO A 47 -49.54 9.55 -7.88
C PRO A 47 -48.02 9.66 -8.10
N PRO A 48 -47.30 10.43 -7.27
CA PRO A 48 -45.85 10.49 -7.35
C PRO A 48 -45.30 9.07 -7.11
N THR A 49 -44.61 8.51 -8.10
CA THR A 49 -43.78 7.33 -7.90
C THR A 49 -42.81 7.64 -6.75
N PRO A 50 -42.79 6.83 -5.68
CA PRO A 50 -41.85 7.06 -4.60
C PRO A 50 -40.45 6.83 -5.14
N VAL A 51 -39.71 7.92 -5.34
CA VAL A 51 -38.25 7.85 -5.46
C VAL A 51 -37.77 7.17 -4.19
N THR A 52 -37.32 5.93 -4.37
CA THR A 52 -36.96 5.03 -3.30
C THR A 52 -35.67 5.57 -2.68
N SER A 53 -35.80 6.34 -1.59
CA SER A 53 -34.72 6.90 -0.77
C SER A 53 -33.92 5.84 0.01
N VAL A 54 -33.71 4.66 -0.58
CA VAL A 54 -32.99 3.53 0.04
C VAL A 54 -31.46 3.68 -0.11
N SER A 55 -31.00 4.62 -0.94
CA SER A 55 -29.59 4.69 -1.35
C SER A 55 -28.61 5.20 -0.28
N THR A 56 -29.05 5.90 0.76
CA THR A 56 -28.13 6.41 1.81
C THR A 56 -27.85 5.38 2.91
N SER A 57 -28.86 4.63 3.34
CA SER A 57 -28.70 3.61 4.40
C SER A 57 -27.92 2.39 3.93
N ALA A 58 -28.18 1.90 2.71
CA ALA A 58 -27.44 0.78 2.13
C ALA A 58 -25.97 1.14 1.87
N THR A 59 -25.70 2.35 1.38
CA THR A 59 -24.34 2.84 1.15
C THR A 59 -23.57 3.01 2.46
N ARG A 60 -24.21 3.57 3.50
CA ARG A 60 -23.60 3.71 4.83
C ARG A 60 -23.30 2.35 5.48
N ALA A 61 -24.21 1.38 5.37
CA ALA A 61 -23.98 0.02 5.87
C ALA A 61 -22.81 -0.66 5.13
N ALA A 62 -22.72 -0.51 3.81
CA ALA A 62 -21.61 -1.03 3.03
C ALA A 62 -20.27 -0.39 3.42
N LEU A 63 -20.23 0.93 3.63
CA LEU A 63 -19.02 1.63 4.09
C LEU A 63 -18.59 1.16 5.49
N ASN A 64 -19.53 1.01 6.42
CA ASN A 64 -19.23 0.50 7.76
C ASN A 64 -18.67 -0.92 7.73
N SER A 65 -19.24 -1.80 6.88
CA SER A 65 -18.73 -3.17 6.71
C SER A 65 -17.31 -3.22 6.15
N ARG A 66 -16.97 -2.29 5.24
CA ARG A 66 -15.61 -2.17 4.67
C ARG A 66 -14.62 -1.65 5.70
N ALA A 67 -14.99 -0.64 6.48
CA ALA A 67 -14.14 -0.11 7.56
C ALA A 67 -13.80 -1.21 8.58
N GLN A 68 -14.80 -1.97 9.02
CA GLN A 68 -14.58 -3.09 9.94
C GLN A 68 -13.71 -4.19 9.32
N ALA A 69 -13.91 -4.50 8.03
CA ALA A 69 -13.06 -5.45 7.33
C ALA A 69 -11.60 -4.98 7.25
N ALA A 70 -11.36 -3.68 7.04
CA ALA A 70 -10.03 -3.11 6.96
C ALA A 70 -9.33 -3.10 8.33
N GLU A 71 -10.05 -2.83 9.40
CA GLU A 71 -9.54 -2.95 10.78
C GLU A 71 -9.13 -4.39 11.10
N GLN A 72 -9.92 -5.39 10.71
CA GLN A 72 -9.55 -6.80 10.90
C GLN A 72 -8.28 -7.18 10.13
N VAL A 73 -8.11 -6.65 8.91
CA VAL A 73 -6.88 -6.86 8.13
C VAL A 73 -5.69 -6.21 8.82
N GLN A 74 -5.85 -4.98 9.31
CA GLN A 74 -4.81 -4.28 10.08
C GLN A 74 -4.43 -5.04 11.36
N GLN A 75 -5.40 -5.60 12.08
CA GLN A 75 -5.13 -6.40 13.28
C GLN A 75 -4.41 -7.72 12.94
N ALA A 76 -4.75 -8.34 11.82
CA ALA A 76 -4.15 -9.62 11.40
C ALA A 76 -2.70 -9.46 10.89
N LEU A 77 -2.38 -8.34 10.23
CA LEU A 77 -1.12 -8.17 9.50
C LEU A 77 -0.24 -7.05 10.04
N GLY A 78 -0.81 -5.97 10.56
CA GLY A 78 -0.07 -4.75 10.88
C GLY A 78 1.08 -4.98 11.85
N ALA A 79 0.84 -5.69 12.95
CA ALA A 79 1.89 -6.00 13.93
C ALA A 79 3.00 -6.89 13.35
N ARG A 80 2.66 -7.83 12.46
CA ARG A 80 3.63 -8.71 11.82
C ARG A 80 4.52 -7.96 10.84
N ILE A 81 3.90 -7.16 9.96
CA ILE A 81 4.64 -6.34 8.98
C ILE A 81 5.58 -5.38 9.69
N THR A 82 5.12 -4.73 10.77
CA THR A 82 6.00 -3.86 11.58
C THR A 82 7.19 -4.64 12.17
N LEU A 83 6.94 -5.81 12.76
CA LEU A 83 8.00 -6.62 13.37
C LEU A 83 9.03 -7.10 12.33
N ASP A 84 8.58 -7.53 11.15
CA ASP A 84 9.48 -7.97 10.10
C ASP A 84 10.22 -6.78 9.44
N GLU A 85 9.58 -5.62 9.30
CA GLU A 85 10.27 -4.38 8.88
C GLU A 85 11.32 -3.94 9.90
N GLU A 86 11.05 -4.00 11.20
CA GLU A 86 12.05 -3.70 12.24
C GLU A 86 13.22 -4.68 12.21
N ARG A 87 12.94 -5.97 11.95
CA ARG A 87 13.96 -7.02 11.92
C ARG A 87 14.85 -6.93 10.68
N TYR A 88 14.27 -6.66 9.52
CA TYR A 88 14.94 -6.77 8.24
C TYR A 88 15.26 -5.42 7.59
N GLY A 89 14.62 -4.34 8.03
CA GLY A 89 14.68 -3.04 7.37
C GLY A 89 13.91 -3.01 6.05
N SER A 90 13.81 -1.81 5.48
CA SER A 90 13.20 -1.54 4.18
C SER A 90 14.07 -0.59 3.33
N GLY A 91 13.81 -0.55 2.03
CA GLY A 91 14.58 0.21 1.05
C GLY A 91 16.07 -0.07 1.13
N THR A 92 16.88 0.99 1.25
CA THR A 92 18.34 0.88 1.34
C THR A 92 18.84 0.22 2.62
N GLY A 93 18.00 0.16 3.67
CA GLY A 93 18.30 -0.54 4.92
C GLY A 93 18.02 -2.04 4.87
N SER A 94 17.36 -2.52 3.81
CA SER A 94 17.06 -3.95 3.63
C SER A 94 18.30 -4.74 3.20
N PRO A 95 18.46 -6.01 3.65
CA PRO A 95 19.47 -6.89 3.09
C PRO A 95 19.24 -7.19 1.60
N CYS A 96 18.01 -7.00 1.09
CA CYS A 96 17.67 -7.19 -0.31
C CYS A 96 17.89 -5.94 -1.20
N SER A 97 18.33 -4.81 -0.62
CA SER A 97 18.70 -3.63 -1.42
C SER A 97 19.75 -4.01 -2.46
N THR A 98 19.63 -3.52 -3.69
CA THR A 98 20.60 -3.76 -4.78
C THR A 98 21.99 -3.22 -4.47
N SER A 99 22.09 -2.28 -3.52
CA SER A 99 23.35 -1.76 -2.99
C SER A 99 23.88 -2.52 -1.76
N SER A 100 23.17 -3.53 -1.26
CA SER A 100 23.53 -4.26 -0.05
C SER A 100 24.55 -5.36 -0.34
N ALA A 101 25.60 -5.43 0.47
CA ALA A 101 26.54 -6.55 0.46
C ALA A 101 25.88 -7.90 0.85
N THR A 102 24.69 -7.86 1.45
CA THR A 102 23.97 -9.06 1.89
C THR A 102 22.90 -9.56 0.91
N LEU A 103 22.78 -8.92 -0.26
CA LEU A 103 21.75 -9.25 -1.26
C LEU A 103 21.83 -10.69 -1.73
N PHE A 104 23.02 -11.24 -1.96
CA PHE A 104 23.21 -12.61 -2.45
C PHE A 104 23.48 -13.60 -1.32
N THR A 105 22.82 -13.41 -0.17
CA THR A 105 23.03 -14.24 1.00
C THR A 105 21.71 -14.75 1.56
N ALA A 106 21.79 -15.76 2.43
CA ALA A 106 20.66 -16.26 3.19
C ALA A 106 19.89 -15.15 3.94
N ARG A 107 20.51 -14.01 4.25
CA ARG A 107 19.81 -12.90 4.93
C ARG A 107 18.75 -12.24 4.05
N CYS A 108 19.01 -12.05 2.75
CA CYS A 108 17.95 -11.63 1.83
C CYS A 108 16.98 -12.79 1.52
N GLY A 109 17.46 -14.05 1.50
CA GLY A 109 16.59 -15.23 1.43
C GLY A 109 15.54 -15.28 2.55
N GLN A 110 15.89 -14.90 3.77
CA GLN A 110 14.96 -14.78 4.89
C GLN A 110 13.91 -13.68 4.67
N VAL A 111 14.30 -12.54 4.10
CA VAL A 111 13.34 -11.49 3.72
C VAL A 111 12.38 -12.01 2.66
N ALA A 112 12.88 -12.69 1.62
CA ALA A 112 12.02 -13.30 0.60
C ALA A 112 11.00 -14.28 1.22
N ALA A 113 11.40 -15.07 2.22
CA ALA A 113 10.50 -15.99 2.92
C ALA A 113 9.45 -15.26 3.79
N ALA A 114 9.86 -14.23 4.53
CA ALA A 114 8.96 -13.41 5.34
C ALA A 114 7.92 -12.71 4.44
N VAL A 115 8.37 -12.08 3.36
CA VAL A 115 7.51 -11.41 2.39
C VAL A 115 6.52 -12.37 1.74
N ASP A 116 6.95 -13.58 1.35
CA ASP A 116 6.03 -14.59 0.79
C ASP A 116 4.94 -14.96 1.78
N THR A 117 5.31 -15.14 3.05
CA THR A 117 4.37 -15.48 4.13
C THR A 117 3.38 -14.35 4.38
N ASP A 118 3.86 -13.12 4.51
CA ASP A 118 3.03 -11.94 4.80
C ASP A 118 2.11 -11.59 3.63
N ALA A 119 2.61 -11.69 2.40
CA ALA A 119 1.80 -11.47 1.21
C ALA A 119 0.71 -12.55 1.05
N ALA A 120 1.03 -13.82 1.32
CA ALA A 120 0.03 -14.89 1.32
C ALA A 120 -1.03 -14.65 2.41
N LEU A 121 -0.62 -14.23 3.61
CA LEU A 121 -1.53 -13.90 4.69
C LEU A 121 -2.43 -12.71 4.31
N ALA A 122 -1.88 -11.68 3.67
CA ALA A 122 -2.65 -10.52 3.18
C ALA A 122 -3.75 -10.95 2.21
N LEU A 123 -3.43 -11.82 1.25
CA LEU A 123 -4.41 -12.35 0.30
C LEU A 123 -5.48 -13.21 0.98
N SER A 124 -5.10 -14.01 1.97
CA SER A 124 -6.04 -14.80 2.77
C SER A 124 -7.00 -13.89 3.55
N ALA A 125 -6.47 -12.87 4.22
CA ALA A 125 -7.23 -11.94 5.05
C ALA A 125 -8.28 -11.14 4.25
N ILE A 126 -8.03 -10.89 2.96
CA ILE A 126 -8.95 -10.15 2.07
C ILE A 126 -9.80 -11.04 1.16
N LYS A 127 -9.70 -12.37 1.29
CA LYS A 127 -10.42 -13.29 0.41
C LYS A 127 -11.93 -13.07 0.50
N GLY A 128 -12.56 -12.79 -0.65
CA GLY A 128 -14.00 -12.51 -0.74
C GLY A 128 -14.42 -11.13 -0.24
N ARG A 129 -13.47 -10.26 0.12
CA ARG A 129 -13.73 -8.88 0.58
C ARG A 129 -13.54 -7.88 -0.56
N VAL A 130 -14.38 -6.85 -0.59
CA VAL A 130 -14.28 -5.74 -1.55
C VAL A 130 -13.54 -4.55 -0.94
N GLY A 131 -12.91 -3.70 -1.77
CA GLY A 131 -12.19 -2.50 -1.30
C GLY A 131 -10.73 -2.74 -0.89
N PHE A 132 -10.12 -3.84 -1.35
CA PHE A 132 -8.71 -4.18 -1.09
C PHE A 132 -7.93 -4.38 -2.40
N ALA A 133 -8.30 -3.68 -3.47
CA ALA A 133 -7.74 -3.91 -4.80
C ALA A 133 -6.22 -3.65 -4.82
N THR A 134 -5.77 -2.57 -4.18
CA THR A 134 -4.36 -2.22 -4.08
C THR A 134 -3.59 -3.25 -3.27
N LEU A 135 -4.04 -3.58 -2.05
CA LEU A 135 -3.40 -4.61 -1.22
C LEU A 135 -3.33 -5.96 -1.92
N SER A 136 -4.40 -6.36 -2.63
CA SER A 136 -4.42 -7.61 -3.40
C SER A 136 -3.40 -7.60 -4.53
N ARG A 137 -3.26 -6.48 -5.25
CA ARG A 137 -2.29 -6.35 -6.33
C ARG A 137 -0.86 -6.41 -5.80
N THR A 138 -0.55 -5.62 -4.77
CA THR A 138 0.76 -5.58 -4.13
C THR A 138 1.17 -6.95 -3.60
N ALA A 139 0.29 -7.61 -2.83
CA ALA A 139 0.59 -8.92 -2.26
C ALA A 139 0.82 -10.00 -3.35
N ARG A 140 0.07 -9.97 -4.46
CA ARG A 140 0.32 -10.90 -5.58
C ARG A 140 1.66 -10.65 -6.26
N ALA A 141 2.02 -9.39 -6.49
CA ALA A 141 3.31 -9.04 -7.09
C ALA A 141 4.46 -9.52 -6.18
N LEU A 142 4.38 -9.23 -4.88
CA LEU A 142 5.40 -9.65 -3.91
C LEU A 142 5.54 -11.17 -3.79
N LEU A 143 4.44 -11.94 -3.91
CA LEU A 143 4.55 -13.41 -4.00
C LEU A 143 5.34 -13.85 -5.23
N VAL A 144 5.11 -13.22 -6.37
CA VAL A 144 5.85 -13.54 -7.61
C VAL A 144 7.33 -13.20 -7.43
N ASP A 145 7.65 -12.02 -6.92
CA ASP A 145 9.03 -11.58 -6.74
C ASP A 145 9.79 -12.43 -5.70
N ALA A 146 9.15 -12.73 -4.56
CA ALA A 146 9.72 -13.59 -3.53
C ALA A 146 10.03 -15.01 -4.06
N ARG A 147 9.11 -15.58 -4.84
CA ARG A 147 9.30 -16.90 -5.46
C ARG A 147 10.33 -16.86 -6.56
N SER A 148 10.33 -15.83 -7.39
CA SER A 148 11.32 -15.63 -8.45
C SER A 148 12.74 -15.56 -7.86
N TYR A 149 12.93 -14.74 -6.83
CA TYR A 149 14.21 -14.63 -6.12
C TYR A 149 14.71 -15.99 -5.59
N ARG A 150 13.83 -16.78 -4.96
CA ARG A 150 14.19 -18.12 -4.46
C ARG A 150 14.46 -19.12 -5.58
N ASN A 151 13.63 -19.14 -6.62
CA ASN A 151 13.76 -20.07 -7.75
C ASN A 151 15.04 -19.83 -8.56
N LEU A 152 15.50 -18.57 -8.62
CA LEU A 152 16.78 -18.20 -9.21
C LEU A 152 17.99 -18.57 -8.33
N GLY A 153 17.78 -19.00 -7.08
CA GLY A 153 18.85 -19.33 -6.13
C GLY A 153 19.66 -18.10 -5.69
N CYS A 154 19.03 -16.92 -5.64
CA CYS A 154 19.72 -15.66 -5.40
C CYS A 154 20.39 -15.59 -4.02
N ASP A 155 19.87 -16.30 -3.02
CA ASP A 155 20.44 -16.38 -1.66
C ASP A 155 21.66 -17.30 -1.55
N GLY A 156 21.95 -18.08 -2.60
CA GLY A 156 23.08 -19.02 -2.67
C GLY A 156 24.38 -18.43 -3.23
N ASN A 157 24.49 -17.11 -3.35
CA ASN A 157 25.63 -16.43 -3.98
C ASN A 157 25.94 -16.96 -5.40
N PRO A 158 25.02 -16.78 -6.37
CA PRO A 158 25.22 -17.30 -7.71
C PRO A 158 26.47 -16.69 -8.35
N ALA A 159 27.31 -17.55 -8.95
CA ALA A 159 28.55 -17.14 -9.61
C ALA A 159 28.32 -16.56 -11.03
N ALA A 160 27.24 -16.97 -11.70
CA ALA A 160 26.93 -16.51 -13.04
C ALA A 160 26.36 -15.09 -13.03
N ASP A 161 26.96 -14.18 -13.81
CA ASP A 161 26.53 -12.79 -13.90
C ASP A 161 25.10 -12.64 -14.39
N ALA A 162 24.67 -13.48 -15.34
CA ALA A 162 23.29 -13.49 -15.83
C ALA A 162 22.28 -13.78 -14.70
N THR A 163 22.58 -14.74 -13.82
CA THR A 163 21.73 -15.05 -12.66
C THR A 163 21.75 -13.91 -11.67
N ARG A 164 22.93 -13.35 -11.36
CA ARG A 164 23.05 -12.18 -10.47
C ARG A 164 22.22 -11.01 -10.97
N HIS A 165 22.27 -10.72 -12.28
CA HIS A 165 21.48 -9.66 -12.89
C HIS A 165 19.97 -9.94 -12.80
N ALA A 166 19.54 -11.18 -13.07
CA ALA A 166 18.13 -11.58 -12.96
C ALA A 166 17.58 -11.45 -11.53
N CYS A 167 18.42 -11.56 -10.50
CA CYS A 167 18.04 -11.38 -9.10
C CYS A 167 17.75 -9.92 -8.71
N LEU A 168 18.24 -8.92 -9.46
CA LEU A 168 18.20 -7.52 -9.03
C LEU A 168 16.78 -6.94 -8.98
N ALA A 169 15.95 -7.29 -9.96
CA ALA A 169 14.55 -6.82 -10.00
C ALA A 169 13.72 -7.37 -8.83
N PRO A 170 13.65 -8.70 -8.60
CA PRO A 170 12.89 -9.22 -7.47
C PRO A 170 13.50 -8.80 -6.12
N SER A 171 14.82 -8.67 -5.99
CA SER A 171 15.42 -8.20 -4.73
C SER A 171 15.04 -6.74 -4.41
N ALA A 172 14.98 -5.87 -5.43
CA ALA A 172 14.54 -4.48 -5.25
C ALA A 172 13.08 -4.40 -4.78
N ALA A 173 12.20 -5.25 -5.31
CA ALA A 173 10.82 -5.36 -4.83
C ALA A 173 10.75 -5.87 -3.38
N LEU A 174 11.53 -6.91 -3.05
CA LEU A 174 11.63 -7.43 -1.68
C LEU A 174 12.13 -6.38 -0.68
N ALA A 175 13.02 -5.48 -1.09
CA ALA A 175 13.51 -4.41 -0.24
C ALA A 175 12.41 -3.42 0.15
N GLN A 176 11.36 -3.24 -0.66
CA GLN A 176 10.23 -2.33 -0.41
C GLN A 176 8.98 -3.05 0.10
N ALA A 177 9.02 -4.38 0.25
CA ALA A 177 7.83 -5.19 0.45
C ALA A 177 7.01 -4.81 1.70
N PHE A 178 7.66 -4.59 2.84
CA PHE A 178 6.96 -4.27 4.09
C PHE A 178 6.24 -2.92 4.07
N PRO A 179 6.88 -1.78 3.68
CA PRO A 179 6.16 -0.53 3.53
C PRO A 179 5.05 -0.61 2.47
N ASP A 180 5.27 -1.31 1.35
CA ASP A 180 4.25 -1.47 0.31
C ASP A 180 3.01 -2.23 0.81
N LEU A 181 3.20 -3.29 1.60
CA LEU A 181 2.10 -4.02 2.23
C LEU A 181 1.36 -3.16 3.24
N ARG A 182 2.08 -2.43 4.10
CA ARG A 182 1.48 -1.49 5.07
C ARG A 182 0.67 -0.41 4.36
N ASP A 183 1.19 0.17 3.30
CA ASP A 183 0.52 1.20 2.53
C ASP A 183 -0.73 0.64 1.84
N GLY A 184 -0.67 -0.59 1.34
CA GLY A 184 -1.85 -1.31 0.84
C GLY A 184 -2.96 -1.45 1.89
N ILE A 185 -2.61 -1.75 3.14
CA ILE A 185 -3.59 -1.83 4.24
C ILE A 185 -4.14 -0.43 4.59
N ASN A 186 -3.27 0.57 4.68
CA ASN A 186 -3.66 1.96 4.96
C ASN A 186 -4.55 2.56 3.87
N LEU A 187 -4.35 2.18 2.61
CA LEU A 187 -5.23 2.57 1.50
C LEU A 187 -6.61 1.92 1.64
N ALA A 188 -6.67 0.64 2.02
CA ALA A 188 -7.95 -0.03 2.28
C ALA A 188 -8.72 0.61 3.45
N LEU A 189 -8.02 1.04 4.51
CA LEU A 189 -8.63 1.80 5.62
C LEU A 189 -9.20 3.15 5.16
N ARG A 190 -8.61 3.76 4.13
CA ARG A 190 -9.09 5.00 3.49
C ARG A 190 -10.15 4.76 2.41
N GLY A 191 -10.50 3.51 2.13
CA GLY A 191 -11.48 3.12 1.12
C GLY A 191 -11.01 3.26 -0.33
N GLN A 192 -9.70 3.16 -0.58
CA GLN A 192 -9.08 3.26 -1.91
C GLN A 192 -8.70 1.91 -2.51
#